data_AF-A0A7R9Z330-F1
#
_entry.id   AF-A0A7R9Z330-F1
#
_cell.length_a   1.000
_cell.length_b   1.000
_cell.length_c   1.000
_cell.angle_alpha   90.00
_cell.angle_beta   90.00
_cell.angle_gamma   90.00
#
_symmetry.space_group_name_H-M   'P 1'
#
loop_
_entity.id
_entity.type
_entity.pdbx_description
1 polymer ?
#
loop_
_entity_poly.entity_id
_entity_poly.type
_entity_poly.pdbx_seq_one_letter_code
_entity_poly.pdbx_strand_id
1 'polypeptide(L)'
;EPDDTWLHRMGEELMDDFDDVSRDEKVFMNAWNRFMKRHTVTGDRHVPALCIEFVRTRGTWLVGRGLRQNLLCHLFVMWDDGVVSSDHVLKIMSEYDKVAALEDDGEGMGDVVEVGDAVSQHVVEDASGSATLRRKISLD
;
A
#
# COMPACT_ATOMS: atom_id res chain seq x y z
N GLU A 1 -3.11 23.25 -21.08
CA GLU A 1 -3.13 23.55 -19.63
C GLU A 1 -1.73 23.77 -19.10
N PRO A 2 -1.54 24.63 -18.08
CA PRO A 2 -0.22 24.95 -17.54
C PRO A 2 0.39 23.73 -16.85
N ASP A 3 1.70 23.61 -16.99
CA ASP A 3 2.51 22.45 -16.64
C ASP A 3 2.44 22.10 -15.13
N ASP A 4 1.57 21.15 -14.75
CA ASP A 4 1.42 20.64 -13.36
C ASP A 4 2.68 19.99 -12.77
N THR A 5 3.78 19.95 -13.53
CA THR A 5 5.11 19.54 -13.04
C THR A 5 5.56 20.41 -11.87
N TRP A 6 5.14 21.69 -11.79
CA TRP A 6 5.41 22.51 -10.60
C TRP A 6 4.58 22.09 -9.40
N LEU A 7 3.35 21.58 -9.59
CA LEU A 7 2.48 21.09 -8.52
C LEU A 7 3.01 19.76 -7.97
N HIS A 8 3.55 18.92 -8.86
CA HIS A 8 4.22 17.68 -8.49
C HIS A 8 5.56 17.94 -7.81
N ARG A 9 6.39 18.84 -8.35
CA ARG A 9 7.66 19.24 -7.70
C ARG A 9 7.42 19.91 -6.36
N MET A 10 6.43 20.79 -6.26
CA MET A 10 6.05 21.42 -4.99
C MET A 10 5.45 20.39 -4.02
N GLY A 11 4.74 19.38 -4.50
CA GLY A 11 4.27 18.27 -3.67
C GLY A 11 5.40 17.34 -3.20
N GLU A 12 6.46 17.18 -3.99
CA GLU A 12 7.68 16.45 -3.63
C GLU A 12 8.56 17.25 -2.66
N GLU A 13 8.72 18.57 -2.87
CA GLU A 13 9.47 19.49 -1.99
C GLU A 13 8.73 19.76 -0.66
N LEU A 14 7.40 19.90 -0.67
CA LEU A 14 6.59 20.09 0.55
C LEU A 14 6.44 18.78 1.35
N MET A 15 6.73 17.63 0.74
CA MET A 15 6.80 16.34 1.45
C MET A 15 8.10 16.16 2.25
N ASP A 16 9.14 16.93 1.92
CA ASP A 16 10.43 16.98 2.65
C ASP A 16 10.33 17.85 3.92
N ASP A 17 9.24 18.61 4.09
CA ASP A 17 8.95 19.43 5.29
C ASP A 17 8.13 18.69 6.37
N PHE A 18 7.82 17.40 6.18
CA PHE A 18 7.18 16.56 7.20
C PHE A 18 8.23 15.68 7.90
N ASP A 19 8.95 16.29 8.83
CA ASP A 19 9.92 15.66 9.74
C ASP A 19 9.28 14.59 10.66
N ASP A 20 7.94 14.46 10.63
CA ASP A 20 7.13 13.57 11.46
C ASP A 20 6.64 12.30 10.75
N VAL A 21 6.89 12.13 9.44
CA VAL A 21 6.47 10.92 8.71
C VAL A 21 7.66 10.23 8.06
N SER A 22 8.04 9.09 8.62
CA SER A 22 9.17 8.31 8.11
C SER A 22 8.91 7.83 6.68
N ARG A 23 9.98 7.76 5.88
CA ARG A 23 9.95 7.16 4.53
C ARG A 23 9.29 5.77 4.53
N ASP A 24 9.49 5.02 5.60
CA ASP A 24 8.99 3.66 5.78
C ASP A 24 7.47 3.61 5.99
N GLU A 25 6.88 4.58 6.68
CA GLU A 25 5.42 4.72 6.81
C GLU A 25 4.77 5.00 5.45
N LYS A 26 5.35 5.92 4.66
CA LYS A 26 4.86 6.24 3.31
C LYS A 26 4.88 4.99 2.42
N VAL A 27 5.97 4.22 2.48
CA VAL A 27 6.14 2.98 1.71
C VAL A 27 5.12 1.91 2.15
N PHE A 28 4.96 1.72 3.46
CA PHE A 28 3.99 0.78 4.01
C PHE A 28 2.55 1.14 3.60
N MET A 29 2.15 2.39 3.79
CA MET A 29 0.78 2.84 3.50
C MET A 29 0.44 2.77 2.01
N ASN A 30 1.39 3.07 1.12
CA ASN A 30 1.20 2.89 -0.31
C ASN A 30 1.01 1.39 -0.67
N ALA A 31 1.82 0.51 -0.08
CA ALA A 31 1.69 -0.93 -0.27
C ALA A 31 0.32 -1.46 0.19
N TRP A 32 -0.15 -1.01 1.36
CA TRP A 32 -1.47 -1.33 1.91
C TRP A 32 -2.61 -0.80 1.01
N ASN A 33 -2.56 0.48 0.62
CA ASN A 33 -3.58 1.08 -0.24
C ASN A 33 -3.69 0.40 -1.60
N ARG A 34 -2.54 0.05 -2.21
CA ARG A 34 -2.51 -0.73 -3.46
C ARG A 34 -3.11 -2.13 -3.27
N PHE A 35 -2.84 -2.77 -2.13
CA PHE A 35 -3.44 -4.07 -1.81
C PHE A 35 -4.96 -3.93 -1.67
N MET A 36 -5.44 -2.99 -0.87
CA MET A 36 -6.86 -2.76 -0.65
C MET A 36 -7.63 -2.40 -1.92
N LYS A 37 -7.04 -1.60 -2.83
CA LYS A 37 -7.67 -1.27 -4.13
C LYS A 37 -7.97 -2.49 -5.01
N ARG A 38 -7.22 -3.59 -4.84
CA ARG A 38 -7.46 -4.85 -5.57
C ARG A 38 -8.53 -5.73 -4.93
N HIS A 39 -8.95 -5.41 -3.70
CA HIS A 39 -9.98 -6.15 -2.97
C HIS A 39 -11.24 -5.30 -2.90
N THR A 40 -12.35 -5.81 -3.44
CA THR A 40 -13.66 -5.20 -3.22
C THR A 40 -14.12 -5.54 -1.81
N VAL A 41 -13.78 -4.69 -0.83
CA VAL A 41 -14.19 -4.90 0.56
C VAL A 41 -15.67 -4.57 0.70
N THR A 42 -16.53 -5.60 0.75
CA THR A 42 -17.99 -5.44 0.90
C THR A 42 -18.42 -5.26 2.38
N GLY A 43 -17.49 -4.93 3.27
CA GLY A 43 -17.77 -4.61 4.68
C GLY A 43 -16.61 -4.89 5.63
N ASP A 44 -16.62 -4.21 6.77
CA ASP A 44 -15.55 -4.15 7.78
C ASP A 44 -15.16 -5.52 8.33
N ARG A 45 -16.11 -6.46 8.38
CA ARG A 45 -15.88 -7.85 8.84
C ARG A 45 -14.79 -8.58 8.05
N HIS A 46 -14.46 -8.14 6.83
CA HIS A 46 -13.44 -8.78 6.00
C HIS A 46 -12.04 -8.21 6.26
N VAL A 47 -11.92 -7.04 6.91
CA VAL A 47 -10.63 -6.36 7.16
C VAL A 47 -9.63 -7.27 7.88
N PRO A 48 -9.98 -8.00 8.96
CA PRO A 48 -9.02 -8.89 9.62
C PRO A 48 -8.48 -9.99 8.69
N ALA A 49 -9.32 -10.55 7.81
CA ALA A 49 -8.89 -11.56 6.85
C ALA A 49 -7.94 -10.98 5.80
N LEU A 50 -8.23 -9.76 5.34
CA LEU A 50 -7.38 -9.03 4.39
C LEU A 50 -6.03 -8.65 4.99
N CYS A 51 -5.96 -8.32 6.28
CA CYS A 51 -4.67 -8.09 6.95
C CYS A 51 -3.80 -9.36 6.97
N ILE A 52 -4.40 -10.53 7.24
CA ILE A 52 -3.69 -11.82 7.18
C ILE A 52 -3.21 -12.09 5.76
N GLU A 53 -4.05 -11.88 4.76
CA GLU A 53 -3.69 -12.05 3.35
C GLU A 53 -2.58 -11.09 2.92
N PHE A 54 -2.63 -9.83 3.37
CA PHE A 54 -1.57 -8.85 3.11
C PHE A 54 -0.23 -9.32 3.68
N VAL A 55 -0.21 -9.79 4.94
CA VAL A 55 1.01 -10.33 5.57
C VAL A 55 1.51 -11.58 4.87
N ARG A 56 0.63 -12.47 4.40
CA ARG A 56 1.05 -13.66 3.65
C ARG A 56 1.61 -13.34 2.27
N THR A 57 1.03 -12.35 1.60
CA THR A 57 1.42 -11.98 0.22
C THR A 57 2.63 -11.06 0.18
N ARG A 58 2.83 -10.21 1.18
CA ARG A 58 3.95 -9.26 1.27
C ARG A 58 4.89 -9.51 2.44
N GLY A 59 4.78 -10.66 3.11
CA GLY A 59 5.52 -10.94 4.34
C GLY A 59 7.02 -10.80 4.20
N THR A 60 7.59 -11.42 3.15
CA THR A 60 9.03 -11.35 2.86
C THR A 60 9.49 -9.91 2.61
N TRP A 61 8.71 -9.15 1.83
CA TRP A 61 8.95 -7.72 1.60
C TRP A 61 8.85 -6.87 2.87
N LEU A 62 7.89 -7.16 3.77
CA LEU A 62 7.74 -6.48 5.06
C LEU A 62 8.92 -6.79 5.99
N VAL A 63 9.41 -8.03 6.00
CA VAL A 63 10.57 -8.47 6.80
C VAL A 63 11.85 -7.83 6.27
N GLY A 64 12.12 -7.95 4.95
CA GLY A 64 13.34 -7.42 4.34
C GLY A 64 13.48 -5.89 4.43
N ARG A 65 12.37 -5.16 4.63
CA ARG A 65 12.36 -3.71 4.85
C ARG A 65 12.22 -3.29 6.32
N GLY A 66 12.14 -4.23 7.27
CA GLY A 66 11.99 -3.91 8.69
C GLY A 66 10.66 -3.23 9.04
N LEU A 67 9.58 -3.46 8.28
CA LEU A 67 8.31 -2.75 8.42
C LEU A 67 7.38 -3.30 9.52
N ARG A 68 7.93 -4.09 10.45
CA ARG A 68 7.16 -4.71 11.55
C ARG A 68 6.39 -3.68 12.38
N GLN A 69 7.06 -2.59 12.76
CA GLN A 69 6.44 -1.54 13.58
C GLN A 69 5.35 -0.79 12.81
N ASN A 70 5.57 -0.53 11.52
CA ASN A 70 4.57 0.11 10.65
C ASN A 70 3.30 -0.74 10.54
N LEU A 71 3.46 -2.06 10.36
CA LEU A 71 2.33 -3.00 10.40
C LEU A 71 1.59 -2.94 11.73
N LEU A 72 2.32 -2.99 12.85
CA LEU A 72 1.72 -2.99 14.18
C LEU A 72 0.98 -1.68 14.49
N CYS A 73 1.56 -0.53 14.13
CA CYS A 73 0.89 0.78 14.27
C CYS A 73 -0.41 0.82 13.46
N HIS A 74 -0.39 0.35 12.21
CA HIS A 74 -1.58 0.30 11.37
C HIS A 74 -2.66 -0.64 11.94
N LEU A 75 -2.25 -1.78 12.53
CA LEU A 75 -3.16 -2.67 13.23
C LEU A 75 -3.79 -2.02 14.47
N PHE A 76 -3.08 -1.16 15.18
CA PHE A 76 -3.64 -0.40 16.30
C PHE A 76 -4.63 0.68 15.84
N VAL A 77 -4.35 1.38 14.74
CA VAL A 77 -5.34 2.30 14.13
C VAL A 77 -6.63 1.53 13.79
N MET A 78 -6.51 0.37 13.15
CA MET A 78 -7.66 -0.48 12.83
C MET A 78 -8.36 -1.08 14.07
N TRP A 79 -7.63 -1.26 15.18
CA TRP A 79 -8.24 -1.61 16.45
C TRP A 79 -9.07 -0.46 16.99
N ASP A 80 -8.50 0.75 17.03
CA ASP A 80 -9.16 1.94 17.59
C ASP A 80 -10.43 2.28 16.79
N ASP A 81 -10.42 2.05 15.48
CA ASP A 81 -11.58 2.17 14.59
C ASP A 81 -12.61 1.04 14.77
N GLY A 82 -12.30 0.01 15.57
CA GLY A 82 -13.18 -1.12 15.87
C GLY A 82 -13.31 -2.17 14.76
N VAL A 83 -12.48 -2.09 13.71
CA VAL A 83 -12.53 -3.03 12.57
C VAL A 83 -11.65 -4.28 12.80
N VAL A 84 -10.76 -4.24 13.80
CA VAL A 84 -9.87 -5.33 14.23
C VAL A 84 -9.96 -5.46 15.76
N SER A 85 -9.71 -6.66 16.30
CA SER A 85 -9.70 -6.94 17.76
C SER A 85 -8.32 -7.40 18.22
N SER A 86 -8.12 -7.55 19.54
CA SER A 86 -6.90 -8.14 20.11
C SER A 86 -6.48 -9.43 19.46
N ASP A 87 -7.43 -10.33 19.30
CA ASP A 87 -7.17 -11.68 18.80
C ASP A 87 -6.77 -11.62 17.33
N HIS A 88 -7.34 -10.69 16.58
CA HIS A 88 -6.94 -10.43 15.22
C HIS A 88 -5.51 -9.86 15.15
N VAL A 89 -5.16 -8.85 15.97
CA VAL A 89 -3.80 -8.28 16.00
C VAL A 89 -2.77 -9.36 16.32
N LEU A 90 -3.00 -10.14 17.38
CA LEU A 90 -2.11 -11.23 17.77
C LEU A 90 -1.95 -12.27 16.65
N LYS A 91 -3.05 -12.64 15.99
CA LYS A 91 -3.03 -13.61 14.89
C LYS A 91 -2.27 -13.07 13.68
N ILE A 92 -2.49 -11.82 13.29
CA ILE A 92 -1.81 -11.19 12.14
C ILE A 92 -0.31 -11.07 12.42
N MET A 93 0.07 -10.65 13.62
CA MET A 93 1.48 -10.57 14.03
C MET A 93 2.14 -11.95 14.10
N SER A 94 1.42 -12.98 14.55
CA SER A 94 1.93 -14.35 14.50
C SER A 94 2.19 -14.84 13.07
N GLU A 95 1.36 -14.43 12.09
CA GLU A 95 1.63 -14.73 10.68
C GLU A 95 2.87 -14.00 10.16
N TYR A 96 3.09 -12.75 10.60
CA TYR A 96 4.31 -12.01 10.25
C TYR A 96 5.56 -12.68 10.83
N ASP A 97 5.52 -13.02 12.13
CA ASP A 97 6.66 -13.61 12.83
C ASP A 97 7.03 -15.00 12.26
N LYS A 98 6.06 -15.76 11.74
CA LYS A 98 6.34 -17.01 11.00
C LYS A 98 7.13 -16.75 9.73
N VAL A 99 6.81 -15.70 8.96
CA VAL A 99 7.56 -15.34 7.76
C VAL A 99 8.96 -14.86 8.14
N ALA A 100 9.08 -14.06 9.21
CA ALA A 100 10.37 -13.59 9.70
C ALA A 100 11.30 -14.74 10.11
N ALA A 101 10.77 -15.76 10.80
CA ALA A 101 11.57 -16.92 11.18
C ALA A 101 12.09 -17.71 9.97
N LEU A 102 11.28 -17.84 8.91
CA LEU A 102 11.69 -18.52 7.68
C LEU A 102 12.80 -17.78 6.92
N GLU A 103 12.82 -16.45 7.00
CA GLU A 103 13.87 -15.62 6.38
C GLU A 103 15.18 -15.64 7.20
N ASP A 104 15.12 -15.89 8.51
CA ASP A 104 16.31 -16.03 9.36
C ASP A 104 17.00 -17.39 9.15
N ASP A 105 16.22 -18.44 8.90
CA ASP A 105 16.71 -19.78 8.60
C ASP A 105 17.27 -19.94 7.16
N GLY A 106 16.93 -19.00 6.26
CA GLY A 106 17.35 -18.99 4.86
C GLY A 106 18.39 -17.91 4.58
N GLU A 107 19.68 -18.26 4.57
CA GLU A 107 20.77 -17.35 4.16
C GLU A 107 20.41 -16.57 2.88
N GLY A 108 20.52 -15.24 2.99
CA GLY A 108 19.84 -14.28 2.12
C GLY A 108 20.10 -14.43 0.61
N MET A 109 19.01 -14.38 -0.15
CA MET A 109 19.05 -14.03 -1.57
C MET A 109 18.27 -12.73 -1.76
N GLY A 110 19.01 -11.62 -1.69
CA GLY A 110 18.52 -10.34 -2.18
C GLY A 110 18.40 -10.40 -3.71
N ASP A 111 17.19 -10.15 -4.21
CA ASP A 111 16.89 -9.07 -5.15
C ASP A 111 15.38 -9.13 -5.44
N VAL A 112 14.62 -8.09 -5.07
CA VAL A 112 13.25 -7.94 -5.53
C VAL A 112 13.24 -6.77 -6.50
N VAL A 113 13.32 -7.15 -7.77
CA VAL A 113 13.08 -6.33 -8.95
C VAL A 113 11.88 -5.41 -8.70
N GLU A 114 12.14 -4.11 -8.71
CA GLU A 114 11.08 -3.11 -8.85
C GLU A 114 10.44 -3.28 -10.23
N VAL A 115 9.23 -3.84 -10.29
CA VAL A 115 8.39 -3.71 -11.48
C VAL A 115 7.89 -2.26 -11.50
N GLY A 116 8.69 -1.41 -12.13
CA GLY A 116 8.28 -0.07 -12.53
C GLY A 116 7.29 -0.19 -13.68
N ASP A 117 6.00 0.00 -13.39
CA ASP A 117 4.99 0.15 -14.44
C ASP A 117 4.86 1.63 -14.81
N ALA A 118 5.40 1.95 -15.98
CA ALA A 118 5.21 3.20 -16.68
C ALA A 118 3.74 3.38 -17.08
N VAL A 119 3.17 4.56 -16.82
CA VAL A 119 1.88 4.97 -17.38
C VAL A 119 2.14 6.01 -18.45
N SER A 120 1.90 5.63 -19.71
CA SER A 120 1.84 6.56 -20.84
C SER A 120 0.40 7.03 -21.01
N GLN A 121 0.14 8.34 -20.93
CA GLN A 121 -1.15 8.94 -21.25
C GLN A 121 -1.03 9.80 -22.51
N HIS A 122 -1.90 9.54 -23.49
CA HIS A 122 -2.13 10.40 -24.64
C HIS A 122 -3.50 11.06 -24.47
N VAL A 123 -3.51 12.40 -24.45
CA VAL A 123 -4.72 13.21 -24.28
C VAL A 123 -5.24 13.60 -25.66
N VAL A 124 -6.50 13.29 -25.95
CA VAL A 124 -7.23 13.90 -27.06
C VAL A 124 -8.30 14.82 -26.47
N GLU A 125 -8.13 16.13 -26.67
CA GLU A 125 -9.07 17.16 -26.23
C GLU A 125 -10.25 17.24 -27.22
N ASP A 126 -11.48 17.29 -26.70
CA ASP A 126 -12.64 17.76 -27.46
C ASP A 126 -13.17 19.10 -26.93
N ALA A 127 -13.76 19.86 -27.84
CA ALA A 127 -13.98 21.30 -27.75
C ALA A 127 -15.25 21.72 -26.98
N SER A 128 -15.64 21.00 -25.92
CA SER A 128 -16.85 21.36 -25.14
C SER A 128 -16.62 21.63 -23.65
N GLY A 129 -15.38 21.60 -23.15
CA GLY A 129 -15.07 22.13 -21.79
C GLY A 129 -15.82 21.46 -20.63
N SER A 130 -16.23 20.19 -20.76
CA SER A 130 -16.81 19.41 -19.67
C SER A 130 -16.16 18.03 -19.61
N ALA A 131 -15.24 17.85 -18.66
CA ALA A 131 -14.52 16.59 -18.48
C ALA A 131 -15.46 15.51 -17.90
N THR A 132 -16.06 14.70 -18.79
CA THR A 132 -16.78 13.48 -18.38
C THR A 132 -15.86 12.27 -18.55
N LEU A 133 -15.36 11.74 -17.43
CA LEU A 133 -14.53 10.53 -17.41
C LEU A 133 -15.39 9.27 -17.64
N ARG A 134 -15.61 8.89 -18.91
CA ARG A 134 -16.24 7.60 -19.24
C ARG A 134 -15.16 6.53 -19.46
N ARG A 135 -15.05 5.58 -18.53
CA ARG A 135 -14.33 4.31 -18.75
C ARG A 135 -15.17 3.45 -19.71
N LYS A 136 -14.69 3.21 -20.94
CA LYS A 136 -15.21 2.14 -21.79
C LYS A 136 -14.58 0.83 -21.34
N ILE A 137 -15.41 -0.15 -20.99
CA ILE A 137 -15.00 -1.55 -20.87
C ILE A 137 -15.09 -2.13 -22.29
N SER A 138 -13.97 -2.53 -22.87
CA SER A 138 -13.95 -3.31 -24.11
C SER A 138 -14.16 -4.77 -23.73
N LEU A 139 -15.21 -5.38 -24.24
CA LEU A 139 -15.40 -6.82 -24.28
C LEU A 139 -14.92 -7.27 -25.66
N ASP A 140 -13.91 -8.13 -25.68
CA ASP A 140 -13.78 -9.17 -26.71
C ASP A 140 -14.21 -10.50 -26.07
#